data_AF-A0A8S3EB45-F1
#
_entry.id   AF-A0A8S3EB45-F1
#
_cell.length_a   1.000
_cell.length_b   1.000
_cell.length_c   1.000
_cell.angle_alpha   90.00
_cell.angle_beta   90.00
_cell.angle_gamma   90.00
#
_symmetry.space_group_name_H-M   'P 1'
#
loop_
_entity.id
_entity.type
_entity.pdbx_description
1 polymer ?
#
loop_
_entity_poly.entity_id
_entity_poly.type
_entity_poly.pdbx_seq_one_letter_code
_entity_poly.pdbx_strand_id
1 'polypeptide(L)'
;SIIRSEATTLHNPPRTHDWKIYLRSADVNGDLSCLIQRCVFHLHPEYPNHKRELKSTPFAIQETGYAGFHLPIEIYFKTKKESKKFRIEYDLDLHKSIDGHPFRQKESYVRKYRCTFRNPDCEFRQKILAAGGVSWKFFFVISMTDEYKGACP
;
A
#
# COMPACT_ATOMS: atom_id res chain seq x y z
N SER A 1 29.91 -41.11 -18.38
CA SER A 1 29.10 -39.92 -18.70
C SER A 1 27.66 -40.20 -18.33
N ILE A 2 27.23 -39.86 -17.12
CA ILE A 2 25.81 -39.78 -16.75
C ILE A 2 25.69 -38.44 -16.04
N ILE A 3 25.21 -37.45 -16.78
CA ILE A 3 24.99 -36.11 -16.25
C ILE A 3 23.84 -36.25 -15.25
N ARG A 4 24.16 -36.08 -13.97
CA ARG A 4 23.20 -35.66 -12.95
C ARG A 4 22.70 -34.27 -13.37
N SER A 5 21.56 -34.20 -14.05
CA SER A 5 20.91 -32.91 -14.31
C SER A 5 20.22 -32.48 -13.02
N GLU A 6 20.89 -31.52 -12.38
CA GLU A 6 20.49 -30.73 -11.22
C GLU A 6 18.98 -30.42 -11.17
N ALA A 7 18.30 -30.96 -10.16
CA ALA A 7 17.04 -30.43 -9.68
C ALA A 7 17.31 -29.20 -8.81
N THR A 8 17.61 -28.08 -9.46
CA THR A 8 17.85 -26.76 -8.84
C THR A 8 17.23 -25.77 -9.84
N THR A 9 15.99 -25.29 -9.75
CA THR A 9 15.43 -24.36 -8.76
C THR A 9 13.91 -24.22 -9.01
N LEU A 10 13.03 -24.78 -8.18
CA LEU A 10 11.59 -24.45 -8.18
C LEU A 10 11.21 -23.79 -6.85
N HIS A 11 11.96 -22.77 -6.45
CA HIS A 11 11.73 -22.10 -5.16
C HIS A 11 11.28 -20.64 -5.29
N ASN A 12 11.08 -20.15 -6.51
CA ASN A 12 10.53 -18.81 -6.73
C ASN A 12 9.78 -18.82 -8.08
N PRO A 13 8.45 -18.92 -8.08
CA PRO A 13 7.68 -18.85 -9.32
C PRO A 13 7.95 -17.51 -10.04
N PRO A 14 7.83 -17.48 -11.38
CA PRO A 14 8.06 -16.27 -12.14
C PRO A 14 7.14 -15.16 -11.64
N ARG A 15 7.70 -13.97 -11.40
CA ARG A 15 6.90 -12.81 -11.02
C ARG A 15 6.14 -12.34 -12.25
N THR A 16 4.82 -12.47 -12.21
CA THR A 16 3.92 -12.25 -13.35
C THR A 16 3.28 -10.87 -13.35
N HIS A 17 3.36 -10.15 -12.23
CA HIS A 17 2.67 -8.89 -12.02
C HIS A 17 3.64 -7.80 -11.55
N ASP A 18 3.45 -6.60 -12.09
CA ASP A 18 3.99 -5.36 -11.58
C ASP A 18 2.89 -4.62 -10.82
N TRP A 19 3.02 -4.53 -9.50
CA TRP A 19 2.02 -3.86 -8.69
C TRP A 19 2.60 -2.65 -7.97
N LYS A 20 1.71 -1.70 -7.70
CA LYS A 20 2.05 -0.48 -7.00
C LYS A 20 0.93 -0.03 -6.10
N ILE A 21 1.24 0.20 -4.83
CA ILE A 21 0.29 0.67 -3.83
C ILE A 21 0.66 2.07 -3.36
N TYR A 22 -0.35 2.89 -3.14
CA TYR A 22 -0.22 4.29 -2.76
C TYR A 22 -1.20 4.63 -1.66
N LEU A 23 -0.74 5.44 -0.70
CA LEU A 23 -1.60 6.16 0.23
C LEU A 23 -1.68 7.64 -0.18
N ARG A 24 -2.90 8.15 -0.35
CA ARG A 24 -3.20 9.52 -0.79
C ARG A 24 -4.33 10.14 0.04
N SER A 25 -4.39 11.47 0.10
CA SER A 25 -5.57 12.14 0.65
C SER A 25 -6.79 11.83 -0.22
N ALA A 26 -7.99 11.80 0.40
CA ALA A 26 -9.23 11.72 -0.36
C ALA A 26 -9.57 13.07 -1.03
N ASP A 27 -9.00 14.16 -0.55
CA ASP A 27 -9.03 15.47 -1.19
C ASP A 27 -7.85 15.59 -2.16
N VAL A 28 -8.09 16.04 -3.39
CA VAL A 28 -7.06 16.21 -4.41
C VAL A 28 -6.01 17.26 -4.02
N ASN A 29 -6.41 18.25 -3.22
CA ASN A 29 -5.54 19.32 -2.74
C ASN A 29 -4.97 19.04 -1.34
N GLY A 30 -5.30 17.89 -0.74
CA GLY A 30 -4.92 17.57 0.64
C GLY A 30 -3.45 17.22 0.78
N ASP A 31 -2.70 18.00 1.55
CA ASP A 31 -1.29 17.73 1.84
C ASP A 31 -1.12 16.76 3.02
N LEU A 32 -0.71 15.52 2.72
CA LEU A 32 -0.44 14.52 3.76
C LEU A 32 0.84 14.78 4.55
N SER A 33 1.80 15.54 4.01
CA SER A 33 3.10 15.76 4.63
C SER A 33 2.97 16.50 5.97
N CYS A 34 1.96 17.36 6.12
CA CYS A 34 1.69 18.08 7.36
C CYS A 34 1.08 17.19 8.46
N LEU A 35 0.34 16.14 8.09
CA LEU A 35 -0.46 15.32 9.01
C LEU A 35 0.20 13.97 9.35
N ILE A 36 0.84 13.33 8.38
CA ILE A 36 1.41 11.98 8.52
C ILE A 36 2.91 12.09 8.80
N GLN A 37 3.36 11.45 9.87
CA GLN A 37 4.77 11.38 10.26
C GLN A 37 5.50 10.31 9.46
N ARG A 38 4.90 9.13 9.36
CA ARG A 38 5.42 7.99 8.60
C ARG A 38 4.33 6.97 8.35
N CYS A 39 4.52 6.15 7.31
CA CYS A 39 3.74 4.97 7.01
C CYS A 39 4.65 3.75 7.02
N VAL A 40 4.15 2.62 7.52
CA VAL A 40 4.86 1.33 7.47
C VAL A 40 3.99 0.34 6.70
N PHE A 41 4.55 -0.22 5.64
CA PHE A 41 3.95 -1.29 4.84
C PHE A 41 4.64 -2.60 5.19
N HIS A 42 3.87 -3.61 5.57
CA HIS A 42 4.36 -4.94 5.92
C HIS A 42 4.12 -5.90 4.76
N LEU A 43 5.07 -5.94 3.82
CA LEU A 43 5.07 -6.87 2.70
C LEU A 43 5.17 -8.33 3.19
N HIS A 44 4.88 -9.27 2.29
CA HIS A 44 5.14 -10.70 2.55
C HIS A 44 6.63 -10.95 2.90
N PRO A 45 6.96 -11.86 3.82
CA PRO A 45 8.36 -12.10 4.26
C PRO A 45 9.34 -12.48 3.15
N GLU A 46 8.85 -13.00 2.02
CA GLU A 46 9.66 -13.30 0.82
C GLU A 46 10.25 -12.04 0.16
N TYR A 47 9.68 -10.85 0.43
CA TYR A 47 10.24 -9.61 -0.09
C TYR A 47 11.47 -9.19 0.72
N PRO A 48 12.58 -8.82 0.06
CA PRO A 48 13.70 -8.20 0.76
C PRO A 48 13.23 -6.88 1.39
N ASN A 49 13.65 -6.66 2.64
CA ASN A 49 13.18 -5.51 3.43
C ASN A 49 11.66 -5.43 3.50
N HIS A 50 10.98 -6.54 3.83
CA HIS A 50 9.51 -6.64 3.80
C HIS A 50 8.79 -5.59 4.68
N LYS A 51 9.46 -5.04 5.70
CA LYS A 51 8.96 -3.87 6.45
C LYS A 51 9.47 -2.57 5.82
N ARG A 52 8.63 -1.91 5.03
CA ARG A 52 8.96 -0.65 4.34
C ARG A 52 8.41 0.55 5.11
N GLU A 53 9.31 1.37 5.65
CA GLU A 53 8.95 2.63 6.33
C GLU A 53 9.17 3.82 5.40
N LEU A 54 8.12 4.61 5.18
CA LEU A 54 8.14 5.82 4.36
C LEU A 54 7.83 7.03 5.25
N LYS A 55 8.70 8.05 5.24
CA LYS A 55 8.61 9.23 6.12
C LYS A 55 8.12 10.50 5.42
N SER A 56 7.98 10.47 4.10
CA SER A 56 7.54 11.59 3.28
C SER A 56 6.68 11.12 2.12
N THR A 57 5.89 12.03 1.57
CA THR A 57 5.14 11.80 0.33
C THR A 57 6.10 11.72 -0.87
N PRO A 58 5.76 10.94 -1.92
CA PRO A 58 4.61 10.05 -2.02
C PRO A 58 4.77 8.78 -1.17
N PHE A 59 3.74 8.42 -0.40
CA PHE A 59 3.71 7.16 0.36
C PHE A 59 3.33 6.01 -0.56
N ALA A 60 4.30 5.50 -1.33
CA ALA A 60 4.09 4.48 -2.34
C ALA A 60 5.15 3.37 -2.29
N ILE A 61 4.71 2.15 -2.57
CA ILE A 61 5.58 0.98 -2.77
C ILE A 61 5.28 0.40 -4.14
N GLN A 62 6.32 0.07 -4.89
CA GLN A 62 6.26 -0.63 -6.16
C GLN A 62 7.10 -1.89 -6.06
N GLU A 63 6.55 -3.01 -6.49
CA GLU A 63 7.18 -4.32 -6.41
C GLU A 63 6.63 -5.22 -7.52
N THR A 64 7.23 -6.40 -7.62
CA THR A 64 6.79 -7.46 -8.54
C THR A 64 6.35 -8.69 -7.75
N GLY A 65 5.35 -9.42 -8.23
CA GLY A 65 4.78 -10.55 -7.50
C GLY A 65 4.06 -11.53 -8.41
N TYR A 66 3.65 -12.66 -7.83
CA TYR A 66 2.92 -13.71 -8.52
C TYR A 66 1.59 -14.07 -7.84
N ALA A 67 1.38 -13.62 -6.60
CA ALA A 67 0.20 -13.90 -5.81
C ALA A 67 -0.18 -12.71 -4.93
N GLY A 68 -1.48 -12.60 -4.63
CA GLY A 68 -2.01 -11.67 -3.65
C GLY A 68 -1.66 -12.08 -2.21
N PHE A 69 -1.74 -11.12 -1.28
CA PHE A 69 -1.45 -11.34 0.14
C PHE A 69 -2.08 -10.26 1.03
N HIS A 70 -2.20 -10.54 2.33
CA HIS A 70 -2.57 -9.53 3.32
C HIS A 70 -1.40 -8.60 3.60
N LEU A 71 -1.61 -7.31 3.38
CA LEU A 71 -0.65 -6.22 3.55
C LEU A 71 -1.08 -5.33 4.73
N PRO A 72 -0.56 -5.60 5.94
CA PRO A 72 -0.73 -4.68 7.06
C PRO A 72 -0.07 -3.32 6.77
N ILE A 73 -0.81 -2.24 7.02
CA ILE A 73 -0.34 -0.87 6.83
C ILE A 73 -0.57 -0.09 8.13
N GLU A 74 0.49 0.51 8.65
CA GLU A 74 0.43 1.37 9.83
C GLU A 74 0.71 2.83 9.44
N ILE A 75 -0.21 3.73 9.77
CA ILE A 75 -0.07 5.18 9.53
C ILE A 75 0.14 5.87 10.86
N TYR A 76 1.26 6.58 11.00
CA TYR A 76 1.61 7.35 12.19
C TYR A 76 1.35 8.83 11.94
N PHE A 77 0.57 9.49 12.80
CA PHE A 77 0.22 10.90 12.66
C PHE A 77 1.16 11.81 13.45
N LYS A 78 1.39 13.04 12.95
CA LYS A 78 2.20 14.09 13.59
C LYS A 78 1.42 14.77 14.73
N THR A 79 1.17 14.04 15.82
CA THR A 79 0.48 14.53 17.03
C THR A 79 1.38 14.48 18.27
N LYS A 80 1.15 15.38 19.23
CA LYS A 80 1.89 15.46 20.50
C LYS A 80 1.47 14.38 21.52
N LYS A 81 0.23 13.89 21.42
CA LYS A 81 -0.24 12.79 22.28
C LYS A 81 0.34 11.48 21.77
N GLU A 82 0.90 10.66 22.66
CA GLU A 82 1.59 9.42 22.32
C GLU A 82 0.84 8.55 21.29
N SER A 83 1.64 8.05 20.34
CA SER A 83 1.33 7.31 19.11
C SER A 83 -0.14 6.95 18.83
N LYS A 84 -0.93 7.90 18.34
CA LYS A 84 -2.11 7.51 17.54
C LYS A 84 -1.61 6.99 16.20
N LYS A 85 -1.68 5.67 16.01
CA LYS A 85 -1.54 5.04 14.71
C LYS A 85 -2.86 4.48 14.21
N PHE A 86 -3.06 4.54 12.90
CA PHE A 86 -4.17 3.89 12.21
C PHE A 86 -3.64 2.62 11.54
N ARG A 87 -4.28 1.49 11.78
CA ARG A 87 -3.90 0.19 11.21
C ARG A 87 -4.93 -0.25 10.18
N ILE A 88 -4.44 -0.82 9.10
CA ILE A 88 -5.24 -1.33 7.99
C ILE A 88 -4.71 -2.70 7.63
N GLU A 89 -5.61 -3.67 7.54
CA GLU A 89 -5.32 -4.95 6.88
C GLU A 89 -5.80 -4.82 5.44
N TYR A 90 -4.88 -4.54 4.51
CA TYR A 90 -5.21 -4.39 3.10
C TYR A 90 -5.08 -5.75 2.41
N ASP A 91 -6.14 -6.18 1.72
CA ASP A 91 -6.10 -7.41 0.94
C ASP A 91 -5.63 -7.07 -0.48
N LEU A 92 -4.36 -7.38 -0.77
CA LEU A 92 -3.75 -7.15 -2.08
C LEU A 92 -4.07 -8.35 -2.96
N ASP A 93 -4.87 -8.15 -3.99
CA ASP A 93 -5.30 -9.20 -4.91
C ASP A 93 -4.72 -8.93 -6.30
N LEU A 94 -3.99 -9.91 -6.84
CA LEU A 94 -3.41 -9.90 -8.19
C LEU A 94 -4.19 -10.79 -9.17
N HIS A 95 -5.22 -11.51 -8.71
CA HIS A 95 -5.89 -12.56 -9.48
C HIS A 95 -7.28 -12.19 -9.99
N LYS A 96 -7.68 -10.92 -9.94
CA LYS A 96 -8.99 -10.50 -10.48
C LYS A 96 -8.97 -10.39 -11.99
N SER A 97 -8.77 -11.52 -12.68
CA SER A 97 -9.26 -11.67 -14.04
C SER A 97 -10.79 -11.63 -14.00
N ILE A 98 -11.37 -10.45 -14.27
CA ILE A 98 -12.81 -10.33 -14.54
C ILE A 98 -13.10 -11.16 -15.80
N ASP A 99 -13.88 -12.24 -15.62
CA ASP A 99 -14.61 -12.96 -16.66
C ASP A 99 -13.79 -13.71 -17.73
N GLY A 100 -12.72 -14.41 -17.35
CA GLY A 100 -12.04 -15.35 -18.25
C GLY A 100 -11.38 -14.69 -19.48
N HIS A 101 -11.22 -13.38 -19.47
CA HIS A 101 -10.52 -12.62 -20.50
C HIS A 101 -9.08 -12.32 -20.06
N PRO A 102 -8.06 -12.94 -20.69
CA PRO A 102 -6.66 -12.84 -20.27
C PRO A 102 -5.98 -11.49 -20.62
N PHE A 103 -6.75 -10.43 -20.91
CA PHE A 103 -6.22 -9.22 -21.57
C PHE A 103 -6.48 -7.88 -20.87
N ARG A 104 -7.00 -7.85 -19.63
CA ARG A 104 -6.93 -6.61 -18.84
C ARG A 104 -5.52 -6.47 -18.29
N GLN A 105 -4.65 -5.87 -19.10
CA GLN A 105 -3.23 -5.68 -18.77
C GLN A 105 -3.02 -4.76 -17.58
N LYS A 106 -3.97 -3.88 -17.24
CA LYS A 106 -3.81 -2.91 -16.14
C LYS A 106 -5.10 -2.70 -15.36
N GLU A 107 -5.04 -2.91 -14.05
CA GLU A 107 -6.16 -2.69 -13.14
C GLU A 107 -5.83 -1.63 -12.09
N SER A 108 -6.86 -0.98 -11.57
CA SER A 108 -6.73 0.05 -10.52
C SER A 108 -7.84 -0.11 -9.51
N TYR A 109 -7.45 -0.30 -8.26
CA TYR A 109 -8.31 -0.53 -7.11
C TYR A 109 -8.17 0.63 -6.13
N VAL A 110 -9.27 1.25 -5.74
CA VAL A 110 -9.27 2.36 -4.78
C VAL A 110 -10.18 2.02 -3.61
N ARG A 111 -9.64 2.08 -2.38
CA ARG A 111 -10.43 1.92 -1.16
C ARG A 111 -10.30 3.17 -0.29
N LYS A 112 -11.45 3.74 0.09
CA LYS A 112 -11.54 4.93 0.94
C LYS A 112 -11.64 4.54 2.41
N TYR A 113 -10.90 5.27 3.25
CA TYR A 113 -10.86 5.08 4.69
C TYR A 113 -11.18 6.37 5.41
N ARG A 114 -11.62 6.25 6.67
CA ARG A 114 -11.95 7.37 7.55
C ARG A 114 -11.28 7.19 8.90
N CYS A 115 -10.44 8.15 9.28
CA CYS A 115 -9.94 8.30 10.65
C CYS A 115 -10.75 9.37 11.39
N THR A 116 -11.14 9.08 12.63
CA THR A 116 -11.86 10.03 13.50
C THR A 116 -11.01 10.29 14.74
N PHE A 117 -10.63 11.55 14.94
CA PHE A 117 -9.77 11.94 16.05
C PHE A 117 -10.61 12.50 17.19
N ARG A 118 -10.61 11.83 18.35
CA ARG A 118 -11.23 12.38 19.56
C ARG A 118 -10.38 13.51 20.14
N ASN A 119 -11.00 14.68 20.33
CA ASN A 119 -10.43 15.88 20.95
C ASN A 119 -9.02 16.22 20.45
N PRO A 120 -8.85 16.51 19.13
CA PRO A 120 -7.58 17.00 18.60
C PRO A 120 -7.27 18.37 19.19
N ASP A 121 -6.00 18.64 19.51
CA ASP A 121 -5.56 20.00 19.83
C ASP A 121 -5.64 20.91 18.59
N CYS A 122 -5.50 22.23 18.80
CA CYS A 122 -5.66 23.22 17.74
C CYS A 122 -4.67 23.00 16.57
N GLU A 123 -3.39 22.74 16.90
CA GLU A 123 -2.34 22.51 15.91
C GLU A 123 -2.61 21.26 15.07
N PHE A 124 -3.01 20.16 15.71
CA PHE A 124 -3.33 18.93 15.02
C PHE A 124 -4.62 19.05 14.20
N ARG A 125 -5.59 19.83 14.67
CA ARG A 125 -6.79 20.15 13.88
C ARG A 125 -6.44 20.92 12.60
N GLN A 126 -5.51 21.87 12.66
CA GLN A 126 -5.03 22.57 11.46
C GLN A 126 -4.38 21.60 10.47
N LYS A 127 -3.55 20.65 10.95
CA LYS A 127 -2.98 19.59 10.11
C LYS A 127 -4.04 18.70 9.47
N ILE A 128 -5.10 18.35 10.21
CA ILE A 128 -6.24 17.58 9.66
C ILE A 128 -6.89 18.35 8.51
N LEU A 129 -7.16 19.64 8.70
CA LEU A 129 -7.80 20.49 7.68
C LEU A 129 -6.90 20.68 6.46
N ALA A 130 -5.60 20.95 6.66
CA ALA A 130 -4.62 21.10 5.58
C ALA A 130 -4.46 19.82 4.74
N ALA A 131 -4.65 18.65 5.36
CA ALA A 131 -4.67 17.37 4.65
C ALA A 131 -6.01 17.10 3.91
N GLY A 132 -6.98 18.02 3.92
CA GLY A 132 -8.30 17.84 3.31
C GLY A 132 -9.33 17.15 4.24
N GLY A 133 -9.07 17.13 5.54
CA GLY A 133 -10.02 16.65 6.54
C GLY A 133 -11.16 17.64 6.81
N VAL A 134 -12.22 17.15 7.46
CA VAL A 134 -13.37 17.95 7.86
C VAL A 134 -13.53 17.86 9.38
N SER A 135 -13.35 18.99 10.05
CA SER A 135 -13.39 19.10 11.51
C SER A 135 -12.39 18.17 12.21
N TRP A 136 -12.83 17.05 12.79
CA TRP A 136 -11.99 16.05 13.46
C TRP A 136 -11.93 14.71 12.70
N LYS A 137 -12.38 14.69 11.44
CA LYS A 137 -12.38 13.52 10.56
C LYS A 137 -11.40 13.74 9.43
N PHE A 138 -10.60 12.73 9.15
CA PHE A 138 -9.70 12.71 8.00
C PHE A 138 -10.04 11.53 7.11
N PHE A 139 -10.10 11.77 5.80
CA PHE A 139 -10.39 10.78 4.79
C PHE A 139 -9.18 10.61 3.89
N PHE A 140 -8.79 9.36 3.65
CA PHE A 140 -7.70 9.03 2.77
C PHE A 140 -8.09 7.85 1.91
N VAL A 141 -7.34 7.63 0.85
CA VAL A 141 -7.52 6.50 -0.05
C VAL A 141 -6.24 5.70 -0.11
N ILE A 142 -6.39 4.38 -0.17
CA ILE A 142 -5.34 3.49 -0.63
C ILE A 142 -5.71 3.09 -2.05
N SER A 143 -4.82 3.36 -2.99
CA SER A 143 -4.96 2.91 -4.37
C SER A 143 -3.88 1.90 -4.71
N MET A 144 -4.27 0.79 -5.32
CA MET A 144 -3.37 -0.23 -5.85
C MET A 144 -3.57 -0.31 -7.36
N THR A 145 -2.47 -0.31 -8.10
CA THR A 145 -2.47 -0.63 -9.53
C THR A 145 -1.70 -1.91 -9.75
N ASP A 146 -2.15 -2.72 -10.68
CA ASP A 146 -1.52 -3.97 -11.06
C ASP A 146 -1.42 -4.07 -12.58
N GLU A 147 -0.32 -4.62 -13.08
CA GLU A 147 -0.04 -4.83 -14.48
C GLU A 147 0.50 -6.26 -14.72
N TYR A 148 -0.28 -7.08 -15.44
CA TYR A 148 0.13 -8.44 -15.79
C TYR A 148 1.10 -8.43 -16.97
N LYS A 149 2.30 -8.97 -16.75
CA LYS A 149 3.38 -9.04 -17.76
C LYS A 149 3.55 -10.42 -18.38
N GLY A 150 2.81 -11.42 -17.91
CA GLY A 150 3.05 -12.82 -18.26
C GLY A 150 4.19 -13.43 -17.45
N ALA A 151 4.30 -14.77 -17.49
CA ALA A 151 5.51 -15.43 -17.00
C ALA A 151 6.63 -15.20 -18.03
N CYS A 152 7.80 -14.72 -17.59
CA CYS A 152 8.99 -14.77 -18.44
C CYS A 152 9.19 -16.23 -18.92
N PRO A 153 9.32 -16.47 -20.24
CA PRO A 153 9.58 -17.80 -20.78
C PRO A 153 10.95 -18.35 -20.35
#